data_AF-A0A4U9HF34-F1
#
_entry.id   AF-A0A4U9HF34-F1
#
_cell.length_a   1.000
_cell.length_b   1.000
_cell.length_c   1.000
_cell.angle_alpha   90.00
_cell.angle_beta   90.00
_cell.angle_gamma   90.00
#
_symmetry.space_group_name_H-M   'P 1'
#
loop_
_entity.id
_entity.type
_entity.pdbx_description
1 polymer ?
#
loop_
_entity_poly.entity_id
_entity_poly.type
_entity_poly.pdbx_seq_one_letter_code
_entity_poly.pdbx_strand_id
1 'polypeptide(L)'
;MVTLFPTVQKHRTTFCVFVASTRVTRYITNEVQDVYRLQGVKINDKHIEVIVRQMLRKATIVNAGSSDFLEGEQVEYSRVKIANRDLEANGKLSATFARDLLGITKASLATESFISAASFQETTRVLTEAAVAGKRDELRGLKENVIVGSSDPGRYRLCVPPGSYAPSRSR
;
A
#
# COMPACT_ATOMS: atom_id res chain seq x y z
N MET A 1 -5.82 17.00 -53.58
CA MET A 1 -4.64 16.11 -53.58
C MET A 1 -3.88 16.38 -52.28
N VAL A 2 -4.42 15.96 -51.12
CA VAL A 2 -4.09 14.73 -50.37
C VAL A 2 -2.59 14.60 -50.05
N THR A 3 -2.24 14.90 -48.79
CA THR A 3 -1.47 14.05 -47.84
C THR A 3 -1.51 14.74 -46.46
N LEU A 4 -2.41 14.37 -45.54
CA LEU A 4 -2.37 13.30 -44.54
C LEU A 4 -1.20 13.36 -43.53
N PHE A 5 -1.60 13.59 -42.26
CA PHE A 5 -0.99 13.24 -40.96
C PHE A 5 0.35 13.88 -40.53
N PRO A 6 0.33 14.74 -39.50
CA PRO A 6 1.30 14.68 -38.42
C PRO A 6 0.87 13.62 -37.39
N THR A 7 1.75 12.64 -37.28
CA THR A 7 1.82 11.51 -36.39
C THR A 7 1.79 11.85 -34.88
N VAL A 8 0.93 11.14 -34.17
CA VAL A 8 1.09 10.67 -32.77
C VAL A 8 1.15 11.73 -31.66
N GLN A 9 -0.03 12.28 -31.32
CA GLN A 9 -0.35 12.71 -29.96
C GLN A 9 -0.57 11.48 -29.06
N LYS A 10 0.44 11.03 -28.29
CA LYS A 10 0.23 9.96 -27.30
C LYS A 10 1.10 10.13 -26.03
N HIS A 11 1.12 11.31 -25.42
CA HIS A 11 1.87 11.52 -24.16
C HIS A 11 1.28 12.54 -23.16
N ARG A 12 -0.05 12.80 -23.19
CA ARG A 12 -0.67 13.75 -22.23
C ARG A 12 -1.50 13.12 -21.11
N THR A 13 -1.89 11.84 -21.19
CA THR A 13 -2.70 11.20 -20.14
C THR A 13 -1.88 10.62 -19.01
N THR A 14 -0.63 10.22 -19.25
CA THR A 14 0.23 9.60 -18.21
C THR A 14 0.73 10.62 -17.16
N PHE A 15 0.81 11.90 -17.50
CA PHE A 15 1.35 12.93 -16.59
C PHE A 15 0.30 13.47 -15.60
N CYS A 16 -1.00 13.36 -15.91
CA CYS A 16 -2.06 13.92 -15.07
C CYS A 16 -2.25 13.14 -13.75
N VAL A 17 -1.94 11.84 -13.73
CA VAL A 17 -2.12 10.98 -12.55
C VAL A 17 -1.05 11.21 -11.49
N PHE A 18 0.18 11.62 -11.86
CA PHE A 18 1.25 11.85 -10.90
C PHE A 18 1.06 13.13 -10.07
N VAL A 19 0.38 14.14 -10.62
CA VAL A 19 0.12 15.43 -9.94
C VAL A 19 -1.04 15.34 -8.94
N ALA A 20 -2.06 14.53 -9.22
CA ALA A 20 -3.29 14.45 -8.43
C ALA A 20 -3.05 14.08 -6.95
N SER A 21 -2.11 13.17 -6.67
CA SER A 21 -1.86 12.71 -5.30
C SER A 21 -1.23 13.78 -4.40
N THR A 22 -0.49 14.75 -4.94
CA THR A 22 0.21 15.76 -4.12
C THR A 22 -0.70 16.86 -3.63
N ARG A 23 -1.71 17.24 -4.43
CA ARG A 23 -2.63 18.34 -4.08
C ARG A 23 -3.58 17.92 -2.97
N VAL A 24 -4.12 16.70 -3.06
CA VAL A 24 -5.01 16.14 -2.03
C VAL A 24 -4.27 15.93 -0.72
N THR A 25 -3.06 15.35 -0.75
CA THR A 25 -2.25 15.17 0.47
C THR A 25 -1.96 16.50 1.14
N ARG A 26 -1.54 17.53 0.39
CA ARG A 26 -1.23 18.86 0.93
C ARG A 26 -2.46 19.55 1.53
N TYR A 27 -3.62 19.39 0.89
CA TYR A 27 -4.87 19.92 1.41
C TYR A 27 -5.20 19.30 2.77
N ILE A 28 -5.20 17.96 2.86
CA ILE A 28 -5.52 17.25 4.11
C ILE A 28 -4.51 17.60 5.21
N THR A 29 -3.22 17.68 4.90
CA THR A 29 -2.21 18.04 5.91
C THR A 29 -2.43 19.43 6.46
N ASN A 30 -2.78 20.41 5.62
CA ASN A 30 -3.03 21.78 6.07
C ASN A 30 -4.27 21.87 6.96
N GLU A 31 -5.39 21.28 6.52
CA GLU A 31 -6.65 21.30 7.29
C GLU A 31 -6.49 20.66 8.68
N VAL A 32 -5.83 19.50 8.75
CA VAL A 32 -5.58 18.82 10.03
C VAL A 32 -4.65 19.67 10.92
N GLN A 33 -3.61 20.25 10.32
CA GLN A 33 -2.63 21.03 11.07
C GLN A 33 -3.24 22.31 11.66
N ASP A 34 -4.17 22.95 10.96
CA ASP A 34 -4.83 24.17 11.44
C ASP A 34 -5.72 23.90 12.67
N VAL A 35 -6.39 22.75 12.73
CA VAL A 35 -7.15 22.32 13.93
C VAL A 35 -6.23 22.10 15.13
N TYR A 36 -5.09 21.44 14.94
CA TYR A 36 -4.13 21.19 16.03
C TYR A 36 -3.41 22.47 16.49
N ARG A 37 -3.10 23.38 15.56
CA ARG A 37 -2.56 24.71 15.87
C ARG A 37 -3.54 25.51 16.72
N LEU A 38 -4.84 25.44 16.41
CA LEU A 38 -5.89 26.11 17.19
C LEU A 38 -6.00 25.57 18.62
N GLN A 39 -5.70 24.28 18.83
CA GLN A 39 -5.63 23.64 20.15
C GLN A 39 -4.28 23.84 20.85
N GLY A 40 -3.34 24.59 20.27
CA GLY A 40 -2.02 24.87 20.84
C GLY A 40 -1.04 23.69 20.79
N VAL A 41 -1.37 22.61 20.06
CA VAL A 41 -0.51 21.42 19.95
C VAL A 41 0.36 21.53 18.69
N LYS A 42 1.68 21.53 18.87
CA LYS A 42 2.65 21.54 17.76
C LYS A 42 2.97 20.12 17.32
N ILE A 43 2.43 19.71 16.17
CA ILE A 43 2.71 18.40 15.54
C ILE A 43 3.56 18.63 14.29
N ASN A 44 4.54 17.76 14.05
CA ASN A 44 5.31 17.79 12.81
C ASN A 44 4.48 17.21 11.65
N ASP A 45 4.42 17.92 10.53
CA ASP A 45 3.66 17.54 9.33
C ASP A 45 3.99 16.11 8.84
N LYS A 46 5.23 15.64 9.06
CA LYS A 46 5.66 14.28 8.73
C LYS A 46 4.76 13.20 9.36
N HIS A 47 4.22 13.43 10.55
CA HIS A 47 3.31 12.46 11.19
C HIS A 47 1.99 12.35 10.43
N ILE A 48 1.43 13.47 10.03
CA ILE A 48 0.17 13.52 9.26
C ILE A 48 0.41 12.92 7.87
N GLU A 49 1.55 13.23 7.24
CA GLU A 49 1.91 12.66 5.93
C GLU A 49 1.99 11.13 5.97
N VAL A 50 2.58 10.55 7.03
CA VAL A 50 2.64 9.09 7.19
C VAL A 50 1.23 8.48 7.28
N ILE A 51 0.30 9.15 7.97
CA ILE A 51 -1.10 8.69 8.07
C ILE A 51 -1.80 8.77 6.71
N VAL A 52 -1.71 9.91 6.02
CA VAL A 52 -2.33 10.10 4.69
C VAL A 52 -1.74 9.13 3.68
N ARG A 53 -0.45 8.80 3.80
CA ARG A 53 0.18 7.77 2.97
C ARG A 53 -0.44 6.40 3.18
N GLN A 54 -0.86 6.05 4.40
CA GLN A 54 -1.58 4.79 4.66
C GLN A 54 -2.97 4.78 4.01
N MET A 55 -3.65 5.94 3.93
CA MET A 55 -4.95 6.09 3.27
C MET A 55 -4.90 5.92 1.75
N LEU A 56 -3.74 6.19 1.13
CA LEU A 56 -3.51 6.13 -0.33
C LEU A 56 -2.79 4.85 -0.79
N ARG A 57 -2.83 3.77 0.02
CA ARG A 57 -2.12 2.52 -0.29
C ARG A 57 -2.73 1.70 -1.43
N LYS A 58 -4.01 1.92 -1.73
CA LYS A 58 -4.74 1.17 -2.75
C LYS A 58 -4.86 1.97 -4.03
N ALA A 59 -4.91 1.24 -5.14
CA ALA A 59 -5.14 1.80 -6.46
C ALA A 59 -6.07 0.88 -7.24
N THR A 60 -7.03 1.46 -7.94
CA THR A 60 -7.87 0.77 -8.91
C THR A 60 -7.23 0.84 -10.29
N ILE A 61 -7.17 -0.30 -10.97
CA ILE A 61 -6.66 -0.39 -12.34
C ILE A 61 -7.70 0.18 -13.31
N VAL A 62 -7.29 1.17 -14.11
CA VAL A 62 -8.12 1.76 -15.16
C VAL A 62 -7.91 1.02 -16.47
N ASN A 63 -6.66 0.65 -16.76
CA ASN A 63 -6.31 -0.13 -17.95
C ASN A 63 -5.17 -1.09 -17.60
N ALA A 64 -5.37 -2.38 -17.88
CA ALA A 64 -4.42 -3.42 -17.52
C ALA A 64 -3.15 -3.42 -18.39
N GLY A 65 -3.17 -2.83 -19.59
CA GLY A 65 -2.03 -2.84 -20.51
C GLY A 65 -1.59 -4.28 -20.84
N SER A 66 -0.32 -4.60 -20.57
CA SER A 66 0.23 -5.96 -20.69
C SER A 66 0.49 -6.64 -19.34
N SER A 67 -0.13 -6.14 -18.26
CA SER A 67 -0.04 -6.72 -16.93
C SER A 67 -1.08 -7.83 -16.71
N ASP A 68 -0.88 -8.63 -15.67
CA ASP A 68 -1.81 -9.69 -15.26
C ASP A 68 -3.00 -9.16 -14.43
N PHE A 69 -3.14 -7.84 -14.28
CA PHE A 69 -4.21 -7.25 -13.48
C PHE A 69 -5.53 -7.20 -14.25
N LEU A 70 -6.65 -7.23 -13.52
CA LEU A 70 -7.97 -7.02 -14.12
C LEU A 70 -8.37 -5.53 -14.08
N GLU A 71 -9.03 -5.07 -15.13
CA GLU A 71 -9.59 -3.70 -15.15
C GLU A 71 -10.70 -3.56 -14.10
N GLY A 72 -10.65 -2.47 -13.32
CA GLY A 72 -11.54 -2.25 -12.18
C GLY A 72 -11.11 -2.97 -10.90
N GLU A 73 -10.07 -3.80 -10.92
CA GLU A 73 -9.54 -4.45 -9.72
C GLU A 73 -8.84 -3.44 -8.80
N GLN A 74 -9.06 -3.58 -7.49
CA GLN A 74 -8.35 -2.79 -6.48
C GLN A 74 -7.16 -3.59 -5.95
N VAL A 75 -5.97 -3.05 -6.19
CA VAL A 75 -4.69 -3.69 -5.84
C VAL A 75 -3.82 -2.75 -5.00
N GLU A 76 -2.78 -3.29 -4.37
CA GLU A 76 -1.84 -2.45 -3.62
C GLU A 76 -0.95 -1.64 -4.58
N TYR A 77 -0.78 -0.35 -4.29
CA TYR A 77 0.03 0.56 -5.10
C TYR A 77 1.49 0.09 -5.25
N SER A 78 2.04 -0.56 -4.21
CA SER A 78 3.37 -1.19 -4.24
C SER A 78 3.49 -2.26 -5.33
N ARG A 79 2.51 -3.17 -5.41
CA ARG A 79 2.46 -4.27 -6.39
C ARG A 79 2.36 -3.73 -7.81
N VAL A 80 1.48 -2.75 -8.04
CA VAL A 80 1.34 -2.10 -9.36
C VAL A 80 2.65 -1.43 -9.77
N LYS A 81 3.32 -0.76 -8.84
CA LYS A 81 4.60 -0.09 -9.11
C LYS A 81 5.72 -1.07 -9.46
N ILE A 82 5.76 -2.24 -8.81
CA ILE A 82 6.73 -3.30 -9.12
C ILE A 82 6.43 -3.88 -10.51
N ALA A 83 5.19 -4.31 -10.73
CA ALA A 83 4.76 -4.89 -12.01
C ALA A 83 5.01 -3.92 -13.19
N ASN A 84 4.69 -2.64 -13.04
CA ASN A 84 4.96 -1.65 -14.08
C ASN A 84 6.44 -1.47 -14.36
N ARG A 85 7.31 -1.50 -13.34
CA ARG A 85 8.76 -1.44 -13.53
C ARG A 85 9.27 -2.63 -14.34
N ASP A 86 8.76 -3.82 -14.07
CA ASP A 86 9.15 -5.03 -14.78
C ASP A 86 8.64 -5.02 -16.23
N LEU A 87 7.44 -4.49 -16.47
CA LEU A 87 6.89 -4.31 -17.82
C LEU A 87 7.68 -3.28 -18.63
N GLU A 88 8.06 -2.16 -18.00
CA GLU A 88 8.88 -1.12 -18.62
C GLU A 88 10.28 -1.66 -18.99
N ALA A 89 10.89 -2.48 -18.12
CA ALA A 89 12.17 -3.13 -18.40
C ALA A 89 12.09 -4.09 -19.61
N ASN A 90 10.93 -4.71 -19.82
CA ASN A 90 10.65 -5.58 -20.97
C ASN A 90 10.10 -4.84 -22.20
N GLY A 91 10.01 -3.50 -22.15
CA GLY A 91 9.48 -2.68 -23.25
C GLY A 91 7.98 -2.87 -23.53
N LYS A 92 7.21 -3.42 -22.58
CA LYS A 92 5.77 -3.65 -22.69
C LYS A 92 4.96 -2.45 -22.20
N LEU A 93 3.66 -2.44 -22.52
CA LEU A 93 2.74 -1.39 -22.07
C LEU A 93 2.47 -1.54 -20.56
N SER A 94 2.80 -0.49 -19.80
CA SER A 94 2.52 -0.43 -18.37
C SER A 94 1.03 -0.25 -18.07
N ALA A 95 0.60 -0.76 -16.91
CA ALA A 95 -0.78 -0.65 -16.47
C ALA A 95 -1.07 0.78 -15.99
N THR A 96 -2.22 1.32 -16.38
CA THR A 96 -2.73 2.61 -15.89
C THR A 96 -3.62 2.39 -14.69
N PHE A 97 -3.37 3.14 -13.62
CA PHE A 97 -4.09 3.02 -12.35
C PHE A 97 -4.49 4.40 -11.82
N ALA A 98 -5.53 4.44 -11.00
CA ALA A 98 -5.94 5.59 -10.20
C ALA A 98 -5.72 5.25 -8.71
N ARG A 99 -5.16 6.18 -7.93
CA ARG A 99 -5.02 5.97 -6.47
C ARG A 99 -6.34 6.23 -5.78
N ASP A 100 -6.70 5.33 -4.87
CA ASP A 100 -7.90 5.46 -4.07
C ASP A 100 -7.57 6.11 -2.73
N LEU A 101 -8.37 7.11 -2.34
CA LEU A 101 -8.32 7.66 -1.00
C LEU A 101 -9.32 6.91 -0.13
N LEU A 102 -8.82 6.03 0.73
CA LEU A 102 -9.64 5.26 1.67
C LEU A 102 -9.58 5.90 3.07
N GLY A 103 -10.71 5.89 3.79
CA GLY A 103 -10.74 6.23 5.21
C GLY A 103 -9.85 5.29 6.05
N ILE A 104 -9.38 5.73 7.21
CA ILE A 104 -8.45 4.97 8.07
C ILE A 104 -9.00 3.57 8.38
N THR A 105 -10.30 3.48 8.72
CA THR A 105 -10.98 2.21 9.01
C THR A 105 -10.94 1.26 7.80
N LYS A 106 -11.33 1.75 6.62
CA LYS A 106 -11.37 0.94 5.40
C LYS A 106 -9.96 0.57 4.93
N ALA A 107 -8.99 1.47 5.04
CA ALA A 107 -7.59 1.20 4.76
C ALA A 107 -7.01 0.13 5.70
N SER A 108 -7.45 0.10 6.97
CA SER A 108 -7.00 -0.90 7.96
C SER A 108 -7.62 -2.27 7.74
N LEU A 109 -8.86 -2.36 7.25
CA LEU A 109 -9.49 -3.63 6.89
C LEU A 109 -8.97 -4.18 5.55
N ALA A 110 -8.53 -3.30 4.64
CA ALA A 110 -8.03 -3.68 3.32
C ALA A 110 -6.54 -4.10 3.31
N THR A 111 -5.94 -4.35 4.47
CA THR A 111 -4.56 -4.85 4.57
C THR A 111 -4.43 -6.24 3.97
N GLU A 112 -3.23 -6.61 3.51
CA GLU A 112 -3.00 -7.94 2.92
C GLU A 112 -3.05 -9.06 3.96
N SER A 113 -2.63 -8.76 5.19
CA SER A 113 -2.77 -9.69 6.31
C SER A 113 -4.21 -9.73 6.79
N PHE A 114 -4.80 -10.92 6.71
CA PHE A 114 -6.11 -11.18 7.25
C PHE A 114 -6.07 -11.34 8.78
N ILE A 115 -4.93 -11.73 9.37
CA ILE A 115 -4.76 -11.80 10.83
C ILE A 115 -4.81 -10.40 11.43
N SER A 116 -4.04 -9.47 10.84
CA SER A 116 -4.06 -8.06 11.23
C SER A 116 -5.44 -7.44 11.02
N ALA A 117 -6.09 -7.70 9.88
CA ALA A 117 -7.42 -7.17 9.59
C ALA A 117 -8.48 -7.72 10.56
N ALA A 118 -8.51 -9.03 10.81
CA ALA A 118 -9.46 -9.66 11.72
C ALA A 118 -9.28 -9.15 13.16
N SER A 119 -8.05 -8.89 13.60
CA SER A 119 -7.81 -8.31 14.94
C SER A 119 -8.33 -6.89 15.13
N PHE A 120 -8.66 -6.18 14.04
CA PHE A 120 -9.21 -4.83 14.11
C PHE A 120 -10.72 -4.85 14.32
N GLN A 121 -11.49 -5.32 13.31
CA GLN A 121 -12.96 -5.40 13.31
C GLN A 121 -13.43 -6.47 12.29
N GLU A 122 -14.73 -6.77 12.26
CA GLU A 122 -15.37 -7.66 11.26
C GLU A 122 -14.73 -9.07 11.16
N THR A 123 -14.27 -9.63 12.29
CA THR A 123 -13.54 -10.91 12.39
C THR A 123 -14.15 -12.04 11.55
N THR A 124 -15.46 -12.29 11.71
CA THR A 124 -16.16 -13.39 11.03
C THR A 124 -16.06 -13.25 9.52
N ARG A 125 -16.35 -12.06 8.99
CA ARG A 125 -16.32 -11.79 7.55
C ARG A 125 -14.90 -11.95 7.00
N VAL A 126 -13.92 -11.32 7.64
CA VAL A 126 -12.52 -11.36 7.20
C VAL A 126 -11.99 -12.80 7.17
N LEU A 127 -12.29 -13.59 8.19
CA LEU A 127 -11.86 -14.99 8.25
C LEU A 127 -12.57 -15.86 7.21
N THR A 128 -13.87 -15.64 6.97
CA THR A 128 -14.60 -16.38 5.93
C THR A 128 -14.06 -16.09 4.52
N GLU A 129 -13.82 -14.81 4.19
CA GLU A 129 -13.27 -14.41 2.90
C GLU A 129 -11.85 -14.97 2.71
N ALA A 130 -11.02 -14.95 3.76
CA ALA A 130 -9.69 -15.53 3.73
C ALA A 130 -9.71 -17.06 3.53
N ALA A 131 -10.62 -17.77 4.20
CA ALA A 131 -10.77 -19.22 4.08
C ALA A 131 -11.27 -19.62 2.68
N VAL A 132 -12.27 -18.93 2.14
CA VAL A 132 -12.80 -19.18 0.79
C VAL A 132 -11.75 -18.91 -0.29
N ALA A 133 -10.95 -17.84 -0.12
CA ALA A 133 -9.87 -17.51 -1.04
C ALA A 133 -8.58 -18.33 -0.80
N GLY A 134 -8.52 -19.17 0.24
CA GLY A 134 -7.31 -19.93 0.60
C GLY A 134 -6.09 -19.06 0.91
N LYS A 135 -6.29 -17.84 1.44
CA LYS A 135 -5.21 -16.88 1.69
C LYS A 135 -4.24 -17.40 2.75
N ARG A 136 -2.95 -17.14 2.54
CA ARG A 136 -1.88 -17.40 3.51
C ARG A 136 -1.27 -16.08 3.95
N ASP A 137 -1.00 -15.96 5.25
CA ASP A 137 -0.39 -14.77 5.84
C ASP A 137 1.13 -14.96 5.93
N GLU A 138 1.89 -13.94 5.56
CA GLU A 138 3.36 -13.97 5.58
C GLU A 138 3.97 -13.35 6.84
N LEU A 139 3.15 -12.91 7.81
CA LEU A 139 3.61 -12.35 9.09
C LEU A 139 4.62 -11.20 8.93
N ARG A 140 4.43 -10.37 7.90
CA ARG A 140 5.33 -9.22 7.64
C ARG A 140 5.05 -8.06 8.59
N GLY A 141 3.85 -8.02 9.16
CA GLY A 141 3.39 -6.97 10.05
C GLY A 141 3.80 -7.17 11.50
N LEU A 142 3.90 -6.05 12.22
CA LEU A 142 4.08 -6.01 13.68
C LEU A 142 2.94 -6.75 14.40
N LYS A 143 1.68 -6.46 14.02
CA LYS A 143 0.50 -7.02 14.68
C LYS A 143 0.43 -8.54 14.55
N GLU A 144 0.64 -9.07 13.34
CA GLU A 144 0.68 -10.51 13.10
C GLU A 144 1.70 -11.22 13.99
N ASN A 145 2.94 -10.71 14.02
CA ASN A 145 4.03 -11.31 14.79
C ASN A 145 3.74 -11.32 16.29
N VAL A 146 3.22 -10.20 16.81
CA VAL A 146 2.81 -10.10 18.22
C VAL A 146 1.68 -11.06 18.56
N ILE A 147 0.67 -11.21 17.70
CA ILE A 147 -0.46 -12.13 17.93
C ILE A 147 -0.01 -13.59 17.93
N VAL A 148 0.91 -13.97 17.04
CA VAL A 148 1.44 -15.34 16.95
C VAL A 148 2.48 -15.62 18.05
N GLY A 149 3.03 -14.59 18.70
CA GLY A 149 4.10 -14.72 19.69
C GLY A 149 5.49 -14.93 19.09
N SER A 150 5.66 -14.67 17.79
CA SER A 150 6.99 -14.59 17.16
C SER A 150 7.59 -13.21 17.43
N SER A 151 8.80 -13.17 17.99
CA SER A 151 9.48 -11.91 18.29
C SER A 151 9.62 -11.06 17.02
N ASP A 152 9.26 -9.78 17.14
CA ASP A 152 9.50 -8.79 16.08
C ASP A 152 10.94 -8.84 15.58
N PRO A 153 11.18 -8.99 14.27
CA PRO A 153 12.52 -8.83 13.71
C PRO A 153 13.04 -7.38 13.80
N GLY A 154 12.20 -6.41 14.20
CA GLY A 154 12.55 -5.00 14.25
C GLY A 154 13.30 -4.52 15.50
N ARG A 155 13.22 -5.22 16.64
CA ARG A 155 13.80 -4.72 17.92
C ARG A 155 14.92 -5.56 18.53
N TYR A 156 15.05 -6.83 18.16
CA TYR A 156 16.09 -7.70 18.73
C TYR A 156 17.16 -8.16 17.73
N ARG A 157 16.97 -8.00 16.42
CA ARG A 157 17.91 -8.56 15.41
C ARG A 157 19.21 -7.77 15.23
N LEU A 158 19.34 -6.58 15.82
CA LEU A 158 20.59 -5.81 15.81
C LEU A 158 21.48 -6.05 17.05
N CYS A 159 20.98 -6.74 18.08
CA CYS A 159 21.70 -6.97 19.34
C CYS A 159 22.11 -8.43 19.58
N VAL A 160 21.82 -9.35 18.65
CA VAL A 160 22.26 -10.74 18.79
C VAL A 160 23.60 -10.88 18.04
N PRO A 161 24.74 -10.98 18.73
CA PRO A 161 26.00 -11.30 18.07
C PRO A 161 25.86 -12.67 17.39
N PRO A 162 26.46 -12.88 16.21
CA PRO A 162 26.42 -14.17 15.54
C PRO A 162 27.10 -15.22 16.43
N GLY A 163 26.32 -16.05 17.13
CA GLY A 163 26.84 -17.13 17.97
C GLY A 163 25.98 -17.65 19.12
N SER A 164 24.86 -17.00 19.48
CA SER A 164 24.09 -17.37 20.69
C SER A 164 22.93 -18.35 20.49
N TYR A 165 22.68 -18.85 19.27
CA TYR A 165 21.72 -19.94 19.06
C TYR A 165 22.39 -21.30 19.25
N ALA A 166 22.73 -21.64 20.50
CA ALA A 166 22.96 -23.02 20.90
C ALA A 166 21.67 -23.55 21.54
N PRO A 167 21.03 -24.60 21.00
CA PRO A 167 19.92 -25.24 21.69
C PRO A 167 20.48 -25.97 22.91
N SER A 168 20.12 -25.51 24.12
CA SER A 168 20.31 -26.30 25.33
C SER A 168 19.41 -27.54 25.24
N ARG A 169 19.98 -28.66 24.80
CA ARG A 169 19.39 -29.99 25.06
C ARG A 169 19.28 -30.15 26.57
N SER A 170 18.08 -30.03 27.11
CA SER A 170 17.74 -30.61 28.41
C SER A 170 17.75 -32.14 28.26
N ARG A 171 18.29 -32.81 29.28
CA ARG A 171 18.32 -34.27 29.44
C ARG A 171 16.94 -34.89 29.34
#